data_AF-A0A2E7L7F6-F1
#
_entry.id   AF-A0A2E7L7F6-F1
#
_cell.length_a   1.000
_cell.length_b   1.000
_cell.length_c   1.000
_cell.angle_alpha   90.00
_cell.angle_beta   90.00
_cell.angle_gamma   90.00
#
_symmetry.space_group_name_H-M   'P 1'
#
loop_
_entity.id
_entity.type
_entity.pdbx_description
1 polymer ?
#
loop_
_entity_poly.entity_id
_entity_poly.type
_entity_poly.pdbx_seq_one_letter_code
_entity_poly.pdbx_strand_id
1 'polypeptide(L)'
;MTRFNRRKFIKTTAAASTAFPLFTIGGTKASGNVLGANDTIRIGVAGIHGRGKSHYGDYSKMDKVDVSYLIDPDSSLFESATSAVKARGGNTPQCVQDIRVALDDKNLDAVSVATCNHWHSLIGVWACQAGKDAYIEKPISHNVFEGGQLAAAARKYNRIVQHGTQQRSSQGRAQQMAAIQAEKYGKVLVSKGYCCKPRWSIGSKPVSKPPSHLDFNLWLGPAPKQDFHGNLVHYNWHWFWDTGNGDTGNQGVHEMDVAHWAIKGATMPNRIWSLGGRFIPGEENLIDQGQTPNMQLSVYEYDDTLLVFETRGLVGKKGSPARNVSNEVYTTEGLVKITEGKFYPKNGGKPETIQGDPATVTPGGPFGSFIAAVRSRNPDDVNCDAQVGHYSSALCHLGNISYRLGEPVPFNKQSKTLGDNTQVVAAFDTLKDNLKAVDVDLAETQYTLGRVLEFDAKTERFQGDDQANALLSRPYRKPFVVPEKV
;
A
#
# COMPACT_ATOMS: atom_id res chain seq x y z
N MET A 1 31.49 -41.86 -21.26
CA MET A 1 30.65 -41.23 -22.31
C MET A 1 29.25 -41.76 -22.17
N THR A 2 28.26 -40.90 -21.88
CA THR A 2 27.00 -40.71 -22.66
C THR A 2 26.00 -39.89 -21.86
N ARG A 3 25.46 -38.87 -22.52
CA ARG A 3 24.52 -37.84 -22.05
C ARG A 3 23.14 -38.45 -21.71
N PHE A 4 22.57 -38.07 -20.57
CA PHE A 4 21.15 -38.29 -20.30
C PHE A 4 20.30 -37.31 -21.12
N ASN A 5 19.36 -37.88 -21.87
CA ASN A 5 18.60 -37.24 -22.94
C ASN A 5 17.23 -36.76 -22.43
N ARG A 6 16.91 -35.47 -22.61
CA ARG A 6 15.76 -34.70 -22.07
C ARG A 6 14.39 -35.00 -22.72
N ARG A 7 14.08 -36.23 -23.16
CA ARG A 7 12.83 -36.51 -23.92
C ARG A 7 12.08 -37.79 -23.52
N LYS A 8 11.82 -37.98 -22.22
CA LYS A 8 10.93 -39.07 -21.78
C LYS A 8 10.08 -38.74 -20.55
N PHE A 9 9.47 -37.54 -20.50
CA PHE A 9 8.52 -37.20 -19.44
C PHE A 9 7.14 -36.73 -19.95
N ILE A 10 6.88 -36.78 -21.25
CA ILE A 10 5.55 -36.49 -21.81
C ILE A 10 5.04 -37.74 -22.51
N LYS A 11 4.37 -38.59 -21.75
CA LYS A 11 3.31 -39.51 -22.19
C LYS A 11 2.90 -40.36 -21.00
N THR A 12 1.81 -39.97 -20.36
CA THR A 12 0.77 -40.71 -19.61
C THR A 12 0.27 -39.68 -18.59
N THR A 13 -0.83 -38.96 -18.82
CA THR A 13 -2.17 -39.43 -18.43
C THR A 13 -3.20 -38.45 -19.00
N ALA A 14 -4.16 -38.94 -19.77
CA ALA A 14 -5.38 -38.22 -20.11
C ALA A 14 -6.58 -39.16 -19.89
N ALA A 15 -7.66 -38.58 -19.36
CA ALA A 15 -8.98 -39.13 -19.01
C ALA A 15 -9.05 -39.87 -17.65
N ALA A 16 -9.93 -39.59 -16.70
CA ALA A 16 -10.94 -38.54 -16.52
C ALA A 16 -11.53 -38.71 -15.11
N SER A 17 -11.52 -37.67 -14.28
CA SER A 17 -12.55 -37.41 -13.26
C SER A 17 -12.21 -36.12 -12.52
N THR A 18 -13.18 -35.23 -12.47
CA THR A 18 -13.24 -34.03 -11.63
C THR A 18 -12.89 -34.34 -10.17
N ALA A 19 -11.65 -34.09 -9.79
CA ALA A 19 -11.22 -33.92 -8.41
C ALA A 19 -10.01 -32.98 -8.41
N PHE A 20 -10.15 -31.84 -7.73
CA PHE A 20 -9.04 -30.98 -7.38
C PHE A 20 -7.88 -31.83 -6.81
N PRO A 21 -6.60 -31.57 -7.14
CA PRO A 21 -5.61 -31.66 -6.10
C PRO A 21 -5.93 -30.50 -5.17
N LEU A 22 -6.77 -30.77 -4.17
CA LEU A 22 -6.74 -29.98 -2.95
C LEU A 22 -5.25 -29.97 -2.57
N PHE A 23 -4.65 -28.79 -2.57
CA PHE A 23 -3.45 -28.58 -1.77
C PHE A 23 -3.89 -28.79 -0.32
N THR A 24 -3.96 -30.05 0.12
CA THR A 24 -3.92 -30.38 1.54
C THR A 24 -2.49 -30.09 1.97
N ILE A 25 -2.22 -28.82 2.26
CA ILE A 25 -1.20 -28.48 3.25
C ILE A 25 -1.76 -29.08 4.53
N GLY A 26 -1.32 -30.30 4.85
CA GLY A 26 -1.69 -30.96 6.09
C GLY A 26 -1.34 -30.02 7.23
N GLY A 27 -2.36 -29.55 7.94
CA GLY A 27 -2.20 -28.75 9.15
C GLY A 27 -1.49 -29.59 10.19
N THR A 28 -0.16 -29.58 10.18
CA THR A 28 0.60 -29.91 11.37
C THR A 28 0.31 -28.80 12.36
N LYS A 29 -0.28 -29.16 13.50
CA LYS A 29 -0.30 -28.31 14.70
C LYS A 29 1.06 -27.63 14.78
N ALA A 30 1.08 -26.30 14.69
CA ALA A 30 2.27 -25.53 14.96
C ALA A 30 2.56 -25.68 16.45
N SER A 31 3.23 -26.77 16.84
CA SER A 31 4.04 -26.74 18.03
C SER A 31 5.05 -25.64 17.78
N GLY A 32 4.95 -24.54 18.55
CA GLY A 32 5.91 -23.46 18.48
C GLY A 32 7.29 -24.07 18.61
N ASN A 33 8.03 -24.09 17.50
CA ASN A 33 9.46 -24.32 17.56
C ASN A 33 9.99 -23.13 18.35
N VAL A 34 10.26 -23.36 19.62
CA VAL A 34 11.26 -22.62 20.38
C VAL A 34 12.45 -22.50 19.45
N LEU A 35 12.90 -21.28 19.16
CA LEU A 35 14.11 -21.04 18.37
C LEU A 35 15.18 -21.98 18.91
N GLY A 36 15.59 -22.95 18.09
CA GLY A 36 16.58 -23.94 18.47
C GLY A 36 17.94 -23.28 18.67
N ALA A 37 18.97 -24.07 19.00
CA ALA A 37 20.34 -23.61 19.31
C ALA A 37 21.04 -22.71 18.26
N ASN A 38 20.35 -22.29 17.20
CA ASN A 38 20.72 -21.21 16.30
C ASN A 38 19.55 -20.21 16.21
N ASP A 39 19.59 -19.13 17.00
CA ASP A 39 18.56 -18.07 17.08
C ASP A 39 18.49 -17.17 15.81
N THR A 40 19.25 -17.48 14.76
CA THR A 40 19.30 -16.67 13.54
C THR A 40 17.99 -16.79 12.74
N ILE A 41 17.34 -15.66 12.51
CA ILE A 41 16.16 -15.56 11.64
C ILE A 41 16.60 -15.54 10.17
N ARG A 42 16.10 -16.47 9.38
CA ARG A 42 16.31 -16.55 7.94
C ARG A 42 15.16 -15.85 7.22
N ILE A 43 15.48 -14.74 6.56
CA ILE A 43 14.50 -13.90 5.87
C ILE A 43 14.72 -13.89 4.36
N GLY A 44 13.63 -13.98 3.60
CA GLY A 44 13.61 -13.84 2.15
C GLY A 44 13.10 -12.44 1.78
N VAL A 45 13.76 -11.74 0.87
CA VAL A 45 13.32 -10.41 0.41
C VAL A 45 12.74 -10.54 -0.99
N ALA A 46 11.44 -10.24 -1.14
CA ALA A 46 10.71 -10.29 -2.41
C ALA A 46 10.53 -8.89 -2.98
N GLY A 47 10.96 -8.67 -4.23
CA GLY A 47 11.14 -7.35 -4.81
C GLY A 47 12.44 -6.72 -4.31
N ILE A 48 13.50 -6.75 -5.13
CA ILE A 48 14.86 -6.38 -4.72
C ILE A 48 15.39 -5.13 -5.45
N HIS A 49 14.58 -4.51 -6.30
CA HIS A 49 14.84 -3.17 -6.81
C HIS A 49 14.42 -2.09 -5.80
N GLY A 50 14.63 -0.80 -6.12
CA GLY A 50 14.02 0.33 -5.41
C GLY A 50 14.03 0.21 -3.88
N ARG A 51 12.83 0.08 -3.29
CA ARG A 51 12.62 -0.06 -1.83
C ARG A 51 13.21 -1.35 -1.24
N GLY A 52 13.22 -2.44 -1.99
CA GLY A 52 13.84 -3.71 -1.60
C GLY A 52 15.31 -3.59 -1.23
N LYS A 53 16.02 -2.60 -1.80
CA LYS A 53 17.41 -2.29 -1.42
C LYS A 53 17.57 -1.91 0.04
N SER A 54 16.60 -1.18 0.60
CA SER A 54 16.57 -0.87 2.03
C SER A 54 16.27 -2.11 2.86
N HIS A 55 15.38 -3.00 2.40
CA HIS A 55 15.01 -4.22 3.12
C HIS A 55 16.21 -5.13 3.30
N TYR A 56 16.78 -5.66 2.20
CA TYR A 56 17.93 -6.54 2.33
C TYR A 56 19.13 -5.80 2.95
N GLY A 57 19.25 -4.48 2.71
CA GLY A 57 20.33 -3.66 3.25
C GLY A 57 20.29 -3.51 4.77
N ASP A 58 19.11 -3.37 5.35
CA ASP A 58 18.95 -3.20 6.80
C ASP A 58 18.89 -4.54 7.53
N TYR A 59 18.18 -5.55 7.00
CA TYR A 59 18.20 -6.90 7.58
C TYR A 59 19.61 -7.49 7.61
N SER A 60 20.43 -7.26 6.56
CA SER A 60 21.83 -7.76 6.52
C SER A 60 22.72 -7.16 7.62
N LYS A 61 22.31 -6.07 8.27
CA LYS A 61 23.10 -5.44 9.36
C LYS A 61 22.59 -5.86 10.74
N MET A 62 21.46 -6.54 10.82
CA MET A 62 20.84 -6.91 12.10
C MET A 62 21.52 -8.15 12.66
N ASP A 63 21.84 -8.10 13.95
CA ASP A 63 22.39 -9.26 14.65
C ASP A 63 21.43 -10.45 14.58
N LYS A 64 21.96 -11.65 14.30
CA LYS A 64 21.19 -12.89 14.16
C LYS A 64 20.03 -12.79 13.15
N VAL A 65 20.26 -12.15 12.00
CA VAL A 65 19.34 -12.15 10.85
C VAL A 65 20.13 -12.41 9.57
N ASP A 66 19.77 -13.46 8.86
CA ASP A 66 20.37 -13.82 7.56
C ASP A 66 19.37 -13.56 6.43
N VAL A 67 19.74 -12.68 5.50
CA VAL A 67 19.03 -12.57 4.21
C VAL A 67 19.35 -13.82 3.38
N SER A 68 18.47 -14.81 3.44
CA SER A 68 18.70 -16.15 2.89
C SER A 68 18.21 -16.29 1.45
N TYR A 69 17.21 -15.49 1.06
CA TYR A 69 16.68 -15.46 -0.31
C TYR A 69 16.55 -14.01 -0.82
N LEU A 70 16.86 -13.83 -2.10
CA LEU A 70 16.50 -12.66 -2.89
C LEU A 70 15.55 -13.12 -3.99
N ILE A 71 14.32 -12.61 -3.99
CA ILE A 71 13.25 -13.03 -4.88
C ILE A 71 12.83 -11.87 -5.79
N ASP A 72 12.96 -12.02 -7.11
CA ASP A 72 12.50 -11.00 -8.07
C ASP A 72 12.29 -11.61 -9.47
N PRO A 73 11.17 -11.33 -10.16
CA PRO A 73 10.97 -11.80 -11.53
C PRO A 73 12.02 -11.27 -12.52
N ASP A 74 12.75 -10.21 -12.16
CA ASP A 74 13.88 -9.68 -12.93
C ASP A 74 15.22 -10.26 -12.45
N SER A 75 15.74 -11.24 -13.18
CA SER A 75 17.00 -11.90 -12.83
C SER A 75 18.24 -11.01 -13.02
N SER A 76 18.14 -9.88 -13.73
CA SER A 76 19.26 -8.96 -13.92
C SER A 76 19.70 -8.28 -12.62
N LEU A 77 18.82 -8.28 -11.60
CA LEU A 77 19.07 -7.64 -10.32
C LEU A 77 19.92 -8.50 -9.37
N PHE A 78 19.97 -9.81 -9.59
CA PHE A 78 20.52 -10.79 -8.64
C PHE A 78 21.97 -10.54 -8.27
N GLU A 79 22.86 -10.34 -9.25
CA GLU A 79 24.29 -10.16 -8.98
C GLU A 79 24.57 -8.95 -8.07
N SER A 80 23.93 -7.82 -8.37
CA SER A 80 24.11 -6.58 -7.61
C SER A 80 23.57 -6.69 -6.19
N ALA A 81 22.41 -7.34 -6.02
CA ALA A 81 21.77 -7.52 -4.72
C ALA A 81 22.50 -8.57 -3.86
N THR A 82 22.95 -9.69 -4.44
CA THR A 82 23.79 -10.68 -3.74
C THR A 82 25.10 -10.06 -3.26
N SER A 83 25.77 -9.27 -4.10
CA SER A 83 27.01 -8.58 -3.73
C SER A 83 26.78 -7.62 -2.57
N ALA A 84 25.65 -6.90 -2.60
CA ALA A 84 25.23 -6.00 -1.55
C ALA A 84 24.92 -6.68 -0.21
N VAL A 85 24.34 -7.89 -0.23
CA VAL A 85 24.10 -8.70 0.98
C VAL A 85 25.43 -9.23 1.53
N LYS A 86 26.28 -9.84 0.68
CA LYS A 86 27.61 -10.34 1.08
C LYS A 86 28.46 -9.27 1.77
N ALA A 87 28.46 -8.06 1.22
CA ALA A 87 29.23 -6.95 1.76
C ALA A 87 28.75 -6.46 3.13
N ARG A 88 27.49 -6.71 3.50
CA ARG A 88 26.88 -6.19 4.74
C ARG A 88 26.64 -7.26 5.81
N GLY A 89 26.10 -8.41 5.41
CA GLY A 89 25.71 -9.50 6.29
C GLY A 89 26.65 -10.69 6.27
N GLY A 90 27.63 -10.72 5.36
CA GLY A 90 28.62 -11.80 5.31
C GLY A 90 28.09 -13.15 4.79
N ASN A 91 26.79 -13.26 4.48
CA ASN A 91 26.18 -14.47 3.95
C ASN A 91 25.87 -14.34 2.44
N THR A 92 25.61 -15.47 1.77
CA THR A 92 25.24 -15.53 0.34
C THR A 92 23.79 -15.97 0.19
N PRO A 93 22.87 -15.07 -0.23
CA PRO A 93 21.48 -15.45 -0.48
C PRO A 93 21.35 -16.32 -1.73
N GLN A 94 20.35 -17.21 -1.73
CA GLN A 94 19.85 -17.85 -2.95
C GLN A 94 18.97 -16.86 -3.74
N CYS A 95 19.15 -16.81 -5.05
CA CYS A 95 18.34 -15.95 -5.92
C CYS A 95 17.34 -16.78 -6.71
N VAL A 96 16.06 -16.40 -6.66
CA VAL A 96 14.97 -17.10 -7.36
C VAL A 96 14.01 -16.09 -7.98
N GLN A 97 13.43 -16.39 -9.14
CA GLN A 97 12.43 -15.50 -9.75
C GLN A 97 11.04 -15.66 -9.15
N ASP A 98 10.76 -16.83 -8.59
CA ASP A 98 9.45 -17.21 -8.07
C ASP A 98 9.48 -17.40 -6.56
N ILE A 99 8.66 -16.62 -5.86
CA ILE A 99 8.55 -16.63 -4.39
C ILE A 99 8.19 -18.00 -3.82
N ARG A 100 7.46 -18.81 -4.59
CA ARG A 100 7.02 -20.14 -4.13
C ARG A 100 8.20 -21.06 -3.83
N VAL A 101 9.30 -20.91 -4.56
CA VAL A 101 10.54 -21.68 -4.31
C VAL A 101 11.10 -21.37 -2.92
N ALA A 102 11.09 -20.10 -2.49
CA ALA A 102 11.55 -19.71 -1.17
C ALA A 102 10.56 -20.14 -0.06
N LEU A 103 9.26 -20.06 -0.33
CA LEU A 103 8.22 -20.46 0.63
C LEU A 103 8.22 -21.98 0.91
N ASP A 104 8.63 -22.80 -0.08
CA ASP A 104 8.78 -24.25 0.07
C ASP A 104 9.98 -24.64 0.96
N ASP A 105 10.93 -23.73 1.21
CA ASP A 105 12.06 -23.99 2.10
C ASP A 105 11.63 -23.99 3.57
N LYS A 106 11.74 -25.16 4.21
CA LYS A 106 11.41 -25.35 5.63
C LYS A 106 12.28 -24.53 6.58
N ASN A 107 13.47 -24.12 6.16
CA ASN A 107 14.39 -23.33 6.98
C ASN A 107 14.14 -21.82 6.87
N LEU A 108 13.34 -21.36 5.91
CA LEU A 108 12.98 -19.95 5.85
C LEU A 108 12.00 -19.62 6.99
N ASP A 109 12.22 -18.54 7.73
CA ASP A 109 11.38 -18.15 8.86
C ASP A 109 10.35 -17.09 8.46
N ALA A 110 10.78 -16.11 7.67
CA ALA A 110 9.97 -14.95 7.30
C ALA A 110 10.25 -14.46 5.87
N VAL A 111 9.32 -13.69 5.32
CA VAL A 111 9.52 -12.91 4.09
C VAL A 111 9.32 -11.42 4.33
N SER A 112 10.04 -10.61 3.58
CA SER A 112 9.85 -9.17 3.51
C SER A 112 9.55 -8.77 2.08
N VAL A 113 8.37 -8.18 1.85
CA VAL A 113 7.77 -7.98 0.54
C VAL A 113 7.80 -6.51 0.19
N ALA A 114 8.54 -6.17 -0.87
CA ALA A 114 8.68 -4.85 -1.48
C ALA A 114 8.41 -4.93 -3.00
N THR A 115 7.44 -5.75 -3.40
CA THR A 115 7.03 -5.95 -4.79
C THR A 115 6.10 -4.81 -5.27
N CYS A 116 5.47 -4.97 -6.42
CA CYS A 116 4.37 -4.10 -6.82
C CYS A 116 3.11 -4.36 -5.95
N ASN A 117 2.22 -3.38 -5.80
CA ASN A 117 1.05 -3.45 -4.92
C ASN A 117 0.19 -4.71 -5.18
N HIS A 118 -0.03 -5.04 -6.45
CA HIS A 118 -0.84 -6.20 -6.86
C HIS A 118 -0.33 -7.56 -6.33
N TRP A 119 0.90 -7.65 -5.83
CA TRP A 119 1.46 -8.89 -5.28
C TRP A 119 1.41 -8.98 -3.75
N HIS A 120 1.24 -7.85 -3.05
CA HIS A 120 1.47 -7.73 -1.62
C HIS A 120 0.69 -8.75 -0.79
N SER A 121 -0.64 -8.70 -0.85
CA SER A 121 -1.48 -9.58 -0.03
C SER A 121 -1.40 -11.04 -0.44
N LEU A 122 -1.24 -11.34 -1.74
CA LEU A 122 -1.10 -12.72 -2.20
C LEU A 122 0.15 -13.38 -1.62
N ILE A 123 1.30 -12.68 -1.67
CA ILE A 123 2.54 -13.20 -1.06
C ILE A 123 2.37 -13.34 0.45
N GLY A 124 1.76 -12.36 1.12
CA GLY A 124 1.51 -12.44 2.56
C GLY A 124 0.61 -13.62 2.95
N VAL A 125 -0.46 -13.90 2.19
CA VAL A 125 -1.34 -15.04 2.41
C VAL A 125 -0.60 -16.36 2.18
N TRP A 126 0.17 -16.48 1.09
CA TRP A 126 0.99 -17.66 0.83
C TRP A 126 2.06 -17.89 1.88
N ALA A 127 2.71 -16.82 2.36
CA ALA A 127 3.64 -16.88 3.47
C ALA A 127 2.96 -17.44 4.72
N CYS A 128 1.77 -16.93 5.06
CA CYS A 128 1.03 -17.42 6.21
C CYS A 128 0.66 -18.90 6.09
N GLN A 129 0.18 -19.32 4.91
CA GLN A 129 -0.16 -20.72 4.61
C GLN A 129 1.06 -21.65 4.67
N ALA A 130 2.25 -21.15 4.30
CA ALA A 130 3.52 -21.86 4.40
C ALA A 130 4.15 -21.80 5.82
N GLY A 131 3.44 -21.24 6.81
CA GLY A 131 3.91 -21.12 8.19
C GLY A 131 4.96 -20.04 8.41
N LYS A 132 5.13 -19.10 7.47
CA LYS A 132 6.13 -18.02 7.50
C LYS A 132 5.50 -16.72 8.02
N ASP A 133 6.31 -15.90 8.69
CA ASP A 133 5.92 -14.53 9.02
C ASP A 133 6.16 -13.58 7.83
N ALA A 134 5.49 -12.42 7.81
CA ALA A 134 5.56 -11.52 6.68
C ALA A 134 5.63 -10.03 7.06
N TYR A 135 6.66 -9.34 6.58
CA TYR A 135 6.63 -7.88 6.48
C TYR A 135 6.15 -7.50 5.08
N ILE A 136 5.11 -6.68 4.97
CA ILE A 136 4.51 -6.28 3.70
C ILE A 136 4.60 -4.76 3.55
N GLU A 137 5.28 -4.26 2.52
CA GLU A 137 5.35 -2.82 2.24
C GLU A 137 3.97 -2.20 2.02
N LYS A 138 3.94 -0.87 2.22
CA LYS A 138 2.71 -0.10 1.97
C LYS A 138 2.45 0.06 0.47
N PRO A 139 1.18 0.07 0.05
CA PRO A 139 -0.02 -0.29 0.81
C PRO A 139 -0.07 -1.80 1.01
N ILE A 140 -0.62 -2.31 2.11
CA ILE A 140 -0.58 -3.77 2.41
C ILE A 140 -1.32 -4.64 1.37
N SER A 141 -2.20 -4.01 0.58
CA SER A 141 -3.05 -4.67 -0.40
C SER A 141 -3.30 -3.81 -1.64
N HIS A 142 -3.77 -4.45 -2.70
CA HIS A 142 -4.17 -3.79 -3.93
C HIS A 142 -5.67 -3.48 -4.02
N ASN A 143 -6.50 -4.18 -3.23
CA ASN A 143 -7.92 -3.89 -3.06
C ASN A 143 -8.37 -4.27 -1.63
N VAL A 144 -9.63 -3.95 -1.30
CA VAL A 144 -10.20 -4.15 0.04
C VAL A 144 -10.25 -5.64 0.39
N PHE A 145 -10.77 -6.48 -0.52
CA PHE A 145 -10.87 -7.92 -0.29
C PHE A 145 -9.50 -8.55 0.03
N GLU A 146 -8.47 -8.23 -0.74
CA GLU A 146 -7.12 -8.76 -0.54
C GLU A 146 -6.53 -8.41 0.83
N GLY A 147 -6.74 -7.19 1.31
CA GLY A 147 -6.28 -6.74 2.62
C GLY A 147 -6.99 -7.49 3.76
N GLY A 148 -8.31 -7.65 3.65
CA GLY A 148 -9.12 -8.41 4.59
C GLY A 148 -8.68 -9.88 4.66
N GLN A 149 -8.40 -10.51 3.51
CA GLN A 149 -7.88 -11.88 3.46
C GLN A 149 -6.49 -12.00 4.10
N LEU A 150 -5.58 -11.04 3.90
CA LEU A 150 -4.27 -11.06 4.57
C LEU A 150 -4.41 -10.95 6.09
N ALA A 151 -5.23 -10.02 6.59
CA ALA A 151 -5.48 -9.87 8.02
C ALA A 151 -6.12 -11.14 8.63
N ALA A 152 -7.06 -11.76 7.92
CA ALA A 152 -7.66 -13.01 8.33
C ALA A 152 -6.66 -14.19 8.29
N ALA A 153 -5.76 -14.24 7.30
CA ALA A 153 -4.70 -15.26 7.23
C ALA A 153 -3.72 -15.12 8.40
N ALA A 154 -3.27 -13.90 8.72
CA ALA A 154 -2.39 -13.65 9.86
C ALA A 154 -2.96 -14.23 11.17
N ARG A 155 -4.25 -13.98 11.43
CA ARG A 155 -4.97 -14.53 12.59
C ARG A 155 -5.12 -16.05 12.53
N LYS A 156 -5.63 -16.58 11.41
CA LYS A 156 -5.93 -18.01 11.29
C LYS A 156 -4.68 -18.89 11.44
N TYR A 157 -3.59 -18.49 10.80
CA TYR A 157 -2.34 -19.25 10.81
C TYR A 157 -1.42 -18.85 11.97
N ASN A 158 -1.87 -17.94 12.85
CA ASN A 158 -1.12 -17.42 13.99
C ASN A 158 0.29 -16.96 13.58
N ARG A 159 0.37 -16.05 12.60
CA ARG A 159 1.60 -15.53 12.01
C ARG A 159 1.77 -14.05 12.29
N ILE A 160 3.03 -13.62 12.43
CA ILE A 160 3.39 -12.22 12.58
C ILE A 160 3.33 -11.58 11.19
N VAL A 161 2.41 -10.63 11.01
CA VAL A 161 2.31 -9.85 9.78
C VAL A 161 2.33 -8.36 10.10
N GLN A 162 3.34 -7.67 9.59
CA GLN A 162 3.51 -6.23 9.80
C GLN A 162 3.38 -5.46 8.49
N HIS A 163 2.59 -4.39 8.51
CA HIS A 163 2.50 -3.41 7.43
C HIS A 163 3.64 -2.39 7.46
N GLY A 164 4.19 -2.06 6.30
CA GLY A 164 5.35 -1.18 6.13
C GLY A 164 5.09 0.32 6.24
N THR A 165 4.05 0.75 6.96
CA THR A 165 3.84 2.18 7.24
C THR A 165 4.79 2.67 8.33
N GLN A 166 5.93 3.20 7.89
CA GLN A 166 7.08 3.54 8.74
C GLN A 166 6.76 4.57 9.84
N GLN A 167 5.71 5.37 9.63
CA GLN A 167 5.31 6.43 10.55
C GLN A 167 4.84 5.89 11.91
N ARG A 168 4.36 4.65 11.95
CA ARG A 168 3.97 3.94 13.19
C ARG A 168 5.15 3.56 14.07
N SER A 169 6.36 3.46 13.50
CA SER A 169 7.59 3.19 14.27
C SER A 169 8.25 4.46 14.82
N SER A 170 7.58 5.61 14.80
CA SER A 170 8.07 6.85 15.39
C SER A 170 7.47 7.08 16.77
N GLN A 171 8.33 7.07 17.80
CA GLN A 171 7.92 7.35 19.18
C GLN A 171 7.20 8.70 19.31
N GLY A 172 7.80 9.76 18.76
CA GLY A 172 7.20 11.11 18.82
C GLY A 172 5.83 11.17 18.14
N ARG A 173 5.66 10.49 17.00
CA ARG A 173 4.37 10.43 16.32
C ARG A 173 3.33 9.65 17.13
N ALA A 174 3.72 8.51 17.71
CA ALA A 174 2.83 7.74 18.57
C ALA A 174 2.32 8.57 19.76
N GLN A 175 3.21 9.36 20.38
CA GLN A 175 2.85 10.25 21.48
C GLN A 175 1.92 11.38 21.03
N GLN A 176 2.15 11.96 19.85
CA GLN A 176 1.25 12.97 19.26
C GLN A 176 -0.15 12.38 19.00
N MET A 177 -0.23 11.18 18.43
CA MET A 177 -1.51 10.52 18.14
C MET A 177 -2.26 10.18 19.43
N ALA A 178 -1.56 9.69 20.45
CA ALA A 178 -2.15 9.44 21.77
C ALA A 178 -2.76 10.72 22.36
N ALA A 179 -2.06 11.86 22.29
CA ALA A 179 -2.57 13.14 22.79
C ALA A 179 -3.80 13.65 22.01
N ILE A 180 -3.83 13.45 20.69
CA ILE A 180 -4.97 13.81 19.84
C ILE A 180 -6.18 12.93 20.17
N GLN A 181 -6.00 11.61 20.29
CA GLN A 181 -7.06 10.67 20.63
C GLN A 181 -7.56 10.80 22.08
N ALA A 182 -6.74 11.39 22.96
CA ALA A 182 -7.14 11.80 24.31
C ALA A 182 -7.88 13.15 24.34
N GLU A 183 -8.13 13.77 23.18
CA GLU A 183 -8.83 15.05 23.02
C GLU A 183 -8.20 16.22 23.78
N LYS A 184 -6.89 16.17 24.06
CA LYS A 184 -6.16 17.27 24.73
C LYS A 184 -6.23 18.60 23.97
N TYR A 185 -6.42 18.52 22.66
CA TYR A 185 -6.55 19.67 21.76
C TYR A 185 -7.99 19.83 21.26
N GLY A 186 -8.98 19.22 21.93
CA GLY A 186 -10.38 19.19 21.50
C GLY A 186 -10.75 17.96 20.69
N LYS A 187 -12.06 17.78 20.50
CA LYS A 187 -12.63 16.69 19.67
C LYS A 187 -12.21 16.88 18.22
N VAL A 188 -11.79 15.80 17.55
CA VAL A 188 -11.41 15.81 16.14
C VAL A 188 -12.66 16.00 15.26
N LEU A 189 -12.63 17.03 14.41
CA LEU A 189 -13.68 17.35 13.44
C LEU A 189 -13.28 16.94 12.02
N VAL A 190 -12.05 17.27 11.62
CA VAL A 190 -11.48 16.90 10.31
C VAL A 190 -10.04 16.45 10.50
N SER A 191 -9.74 15.22 10.09
CA SER A 191 -8.37 14.72 9.96
C SER A 191 -7.96 14.77 8.49
N LYS A 192 -6.92 15.55 8.18
CA LYS A 192 -6.55 15.88 6.82
C LYS A 192 -5.13 15.42 6.49
N GLY A 193 -4.97 14.79 5.33
CA GLY A 193 -3.69 14.33 4.80
C GLY A 193 -3.43 14.86 3.40
N TYR A 194 -2.16 15.09 3.08
CA TYR A 194 -1.75 15.61 1.77
C TYR A 194 -0.54 14.86 1.23
N CYS A 195 -0.65 14.40 -0.02
CA CYS A 195 0.46 13.85 -0.80
C CYS A 195 0.70 14.72 -2.03
N CYS A 196 1.62 15.67 -1.92
CA CYS A 196 1.95 16.58 -3.01
C CYS A 196 3.37 16.26 -3.51
N LYS A 197 3.46 15.36 -4.50
CA LYS A 197 4.69 14.88 -5.11
C LYS A 197 4.59 14.96 -6.63
N PRO A 198 5.69 15.14 -7.38
CA PRO A 198 5.62 15.28 -8.83
C PRO A 198 5.09 14.00 -9.52
N ARG A 199 3.97 14.10 -10.23
CA ARG A 199 3.28 13.04 -11.01
C ARG A 199 2.83 13.58 -12.38
N TRP A 200 3.81 14.08 -13.11
CA TRP A 200 3.65 14.58 -14.48
C TRP A 200 3.38 13.44 -15.46
N SER A 201 3.08 13.80 -16.71
CA SER A 201 2.89 12.82 -17.79
C SER A 201 4.06 11.82 -17.87
N ILE A 202 3.71 10.55 -18.03
CA ILE A 202 4.65 9.46 -18.31
C ILE A 202 4.77 9.16 -19.82
N GLY A 203 4.08 9.96 -20.64
CA GLY A 203 4.00 9.77 -22.08
C GLY A 203 3.44 8.41 -22.47
N SER A 204 3.84 7.95 -23.65
CA SER A 204 3.49 6.64 -24.17
C SER A 204 4.73 5.85 -24.59
N LYS A 205 4.70 4.54 -24.35
CA LYS A 205 5.71 3.58 -24.83
C LYS A 205 5.02 2.52 -25.68
N PRO A 206 5.57 2.17 -26.85
CA PRO A 206 4.96 1.15 -27.70
C PRO A 206 5.00 -0.22 -27.03
N VAL A 207 4.04 -1.07 -27.42
CA VAL A 207 4.07 -2.50 -27.09
C VAL A 207 5.35 -3.11 -27.64
N SER A 208 5.99 -3.94 -26.84
CA SER A 208 7.22 -4.65 -27.19
C SER A 208 7.31 -5.98 -26.45
N LYS A 209 8.31 -6.81 -26.80
CA LYS A 209 8.58 -8.03 -26.04
C LYS A 209 9.21 -7.66 -24.69
N PRO A 210 8.84 -8.32 -23.58
CA PRO A 210 9.58 -8.18 -22.33
C PRO A 210 11.07 -8.53 -22.51
N PRO A 211 11.99 -7.87 -21.78
CA PRO A 211 13.39 -8.27 -21.73
C PRO A 211 13.53 -9.73 -21.30
N SER A 212 14.52 -10.46 -21.84
CA SER A 212 14.67 -11.90 -21.59
C SER A 212 14.99 -12.27 -20.13
N HIS A 213 15.48 -11.32 -19.34
CA HIS A 213 15.77 -11.47 -17.92
C HIS A 213 14.55 -11.24 -17.02
N LEU A 214 13.45 -10.70 -17.57
CA LEU A 214 12.20 -10.44 -16.84
C LEU A 214 11.19 -11.53 -17.16
N ASP A 215 10.86 -12.38 -16.17
CA ASP A 215 9.69 -13.24 -16.27
C ASP A 215 8.43 -12.37 -16.11
N PHE A 216 7.91 -11.90 -17.23
CA PHE A 216 6.75 -11.01 -17.24
C PHE A 216 5.45 -11.72 -16.80
N ASN A 217 5.38 -13.05 -16.90
CA ASN A 217 4.25 -13.81 -16.39
C ASN A 217 4.23 -13.80 -14.85
N LEU A 218 5.40 -13.98 -14.22
CA LEU A 218 5.58 -13.81 -12.78
C LEU A 218 5.44 -12.33 -12.37
N TRP A 219 5.93 -11.38 -13.17
CA TRP A 219 5.74 -9.97 -12.85
C TRP A 219 4.26 -9.61 -12.77
N LEU A 220 3.45 -10.01 -13.76
CA LEU A 220 2.00 -9.76 -13.76
C LEU A 220 1.28 -10.48 -12.61
N GLY A 221 1.65 -11.73 -12.34
CA GLY A 221 1.08 -12.51 -11.24
C GLY A 221 -0.46 -12.51 -11.23
N PRO A 222 -1.09 -11.99 -10.16
CA PRO A 222 -2.56 -11.94 -10.04
C PRO A 222 -3.23 -10.91 -10.95
N ALA A 223 -2.50 -9.91 -11.46
CA ALA A 223 -3.05 -8.87 -12.34
C ALA A 223 -3.46 -9.46 -13.71
N PRO A 224 -4.48 -8.91 -14.40
CA PRO A 224 -4.89 -9.35 -15.73
C PRO A 224 -3.73 -9.48 -16.73
N LYS A 225 -3.88 -10.39 -17.71
CA LYS A 225 -2.90 -10.53 -18.78
C LYS A 225 -2.95 -9.28 -19.67
N GLN A 226 -1.80 -8.68 -19.92
CA GLN A 226 -1.65 -7.53 -20.81
C GLN A 226 -0.34 -7.63 -21.59
N ASP A 227 -0.22 -6.86 -22.66
CA ASP A 227 1.01 -6.74 -23.43
C ASP A 227 2.04 -5.90 -22.68
N PHE A 228 3.32 -6.21 -22.88
CA PHE A 228 4.40 -5.45 -22.27
C PHE A 228 4.63 -4.14 -23.02
N HIS A 229 4.81 -3.06 -22.27
CA HIS A 229 5.39 -1.81 -22.73
C HIS A 229 6.27 -1.23 -21.63
N GLY A 230 7.24 -0.40 -22.03
CA GLY A 230 8.29 0.08 -21.11
C GLY A 230 7.81 0.95 -19.95
N ASN A 231 6.56 1.43 -19.97
CA ASN A 231 5.98 2.17 -18.84
C ASN A 231 5.44 1.26 -17.72
N LEU A 232 5.42 -0.06 -17.87
CA LEU A 232 5.03 -0.94 -16.77
C LEU A 232 6.16 -1.08 -15.72
N VAL A 233 7.43 -1.01 -16.14
CA VAL A 233 8.58 -1.25 -15.26
C VAL A 233 9.56 -0.07 -15.23
N HIS A 234 10.31 0.16 -14.16
CA HIS A 234 10.20 -0.45 -12.82
C HIS A 234 9.37 0.39 -11.85
N TYR A 235 8.90 1.58 -12.24
CA TYR A 235 8.22 2.50 -11.33
C TYR A 235 6.82 2.91 -11.78
N ASN A 236 6.56 3.04 -13.07
CA ASN A 236 5.31 3.61 -13.54
C ASN A 236 4.09 2.68 -13.35
N TRP A 237 4.27 1.40 -12.98
CA TRP A 237 3.20 0.48 -12.56
C TRP A 237 2.24 1.04 -11.50
N HIS A 238 2.66 2.03 -10.70
CA HIS A 238 1.79 2.68 -9.71
C HIS A 238 0.58 3.38 -10.38
N TRP A 239 0.71 3.78 -11.65
CA TRP A 239 -0.26 4.60 -12.37
C TRP A 239 -1.27 3.79 -13.19
N PHE A 240 -1.24 2.46 -13.10
CA PHE A 240 -2.14 1.56 -13.80
C PHE A 240 -3.03 0.84 -12.79
N TRP A 241 -4.33 0.76 -13.05
CA TRP A 241 -5.31 0.18 -12.14
C TRP A 241 -5.08 -1.30 -11.86
N ASP A 242 -4.47 -2.04 -12.79
CA ASP A 242 -4.22 -3.47 -12.64
C ASP A 242 -3.04 -3.79 -11.70
N THR A 243 -2.11 -2.84 -11.54
CA THR A 243 -0.83 -3.09 -10.86
C THR A 243 -0.57 -2.19 -9.66
N GLY A 244 -1.19 -1.02 -9.62
CA GLY A 244 -1.01 0.02 -8.62
C GLY A 244 -2.32 0.70 -8.22
N ASN A 245 -2.23 1.76 -7.42
CA ASN A 245 -3.39 2.42 -6.79
C ASN A 245 -3.29 3.95 -6.86
N GLY A 246 -2.55 4.47 -7.84
CA GLY A 246 -2.27 5.90 -7.96
C GLY A 246 -1.34 6.40 -6.85
N ASP A 247 -1.19 7.72 -6.74
CA ASP A 247 -0.25 8.27 -5.75
C ASP A 247 -0.81 8.20 -4.33
N THR A 248 -2.14 8.14 -4.19
CA THR A 248 -2.84 7.85 -2.93
C THR A 248 -2.37 6.52 -2.34
N GLY A 249 -2.23 5.47 -3.16
CA GLY A 249 -1.67 4.19 -2.72
C GLY A 249 -0.17 4.02 -2.97
N ASN A 250 0.58 5.08 -3.28
CA ASN A 250 2.06 5.03 -3.40
C ASN A 250 2.70 5.79 -2.25
N GLN A 251 2.78 7.11 -2.36
CA GLN A 251 3.29 7.95 -1.26
C GLN A 251 2.18 8.27 -0.28
N GLY A 252 0.97 8.54 -0.77
CA GLY A 252 -0.12 9.06 0.04
C GLY A 252 -0.60 8.14 1.16
N VAL A 253 -0.40 6.82 1.04
CA VAL A 253 -0.82 5.87 2.08
C VAL A 253 -0.10 6.11 3.41
N HIS A 254 1.09 6.71 3.41
CA HIS A 254 1.77 7.12 4.64
C HIS A 254 0.98 8.18 5.41
N GLU A 255 0.56 9.24 4.72
CA GLU A 255 -0.22 10.32 5.34
C GLU A 255 -1.69 9.93 5.50
N MET A 256 -2.22 9.04 4.67
CA MET A 256 -3.56 8.45 4.85
C MET A 256 -3.61 7.65 6.15
N ASP A 257 -2.58 6.84 6.43
CA ASP A 257 -2.45 6.08 7.68
C ASP A 257 -2.39 7.01 8.90
N VAL A 258 -1.67 8.13 8.83
CA VAL A 258 -1.63 9.10 9.94
C VAL A 258 -2.97 9.83 10.09
N ALA A 259 -3.60 10.23 8.99
CA ALA A 259 -4.91 10.87 9.05
C ALA A 259 -5.95 9.92 9.68
N HIS A 260 -5.90 8.63 9.32
CA HIS A 260 -6.72 7.59 9.92
C HIS A 260 -6.39 7.37 11.40
N TRP A 261 -5.10 7.29 11.75
CA TRP A 261 -4.64 7.10 13.12
C TRP A 261 -5.11 8.22 14.06
N ALA A 262 -5.21 9.46 13.59
CA ALA A 262 -5.71 10.57 14.41
C ALA A 262 -7.18 10.40 14.84
N ILE A 263 -7.99 9.60 14.11
CA ILE A 263 -9.39 9.35 14.44
C ILE A 263 -9.49 8.18 15.43
N LYS A 264 -9.92 8.48 16.65
CA LYS A 264 -10.00 7.50 17.74
C LYS A 264 -10.92 6.33 17.39
N GLY A 265 -10.40 5.11 17.47
CA GLY A 265 -11.18 3.88 17.24
C GLY A 265 -11.62 3.67 15.78
N ALA A 266 -11.08 4.43 14.83
CA ALA A 266 -11.46 4.34 13.43
C ALA A 266 -11.16 2.95 12.84
N THR A 267 -12.12 2.43 12.09
CA THR A 267 -11.99 1.24 11.26
C THR A 267 -12.19 1.62 9.80
N MET A 268 -13.33 1.28 9.20
CA MET A 268 -13.76 1.75 7.89
C MET A 268 -14.73 2.93 8.01
N PRO A 269 -14.79 3.82 7.00
CA PRO A 269 -15.74 4.92 6.99
C PRO A 269 -17.15 4.45 6.64
N ASN A 270 -18.16 5.25 7.00
CA ASN A 270 -19.56 4.99 6.68
C ASN A 270 -19.94 5.48 5.28
N ARG A 271 -19.24 6.52 4.79
CA ARG A 271 -19.54 7.15 3.51
C ARG A 271 -18.28 7.70 2.87
N ILE A 272 -18.16 7.56 1.56
CA ILE A 272 -16.97 7.94 0.80
C ILE A 272 -17.38 8.60 -0.50
N TRP A 273 -16.68 9.66 -0.87
CA TRP A 273 -16.69 10.18 -2.23
C TRP A 273 -15.34 10.79 -2.57
N SER A 274 -15.11 11.07 -3.85
CA SER A 274 -13.85 11.60 -4.34
C SER A 274 -14.08 12.41 -5.59
N LEU A 275 -13.16 13.31 -5.91
CA LEU A 275 -13.14 14.03 -7.17
C LEU A 275 -11.71 14.24 -7.63
N GLY A 276 -11.53 14.54 -8.91
CA GLY A 276 -10.20 14.85 -9.43
C GLY A 276 -10.04 14.52 -10.90
N GLY A 277 -8.81 14.27 -11.31
CA GLY A 277 -8.51 13.89 -12.67
C GLY A 277 -7.03 13.61 -12.88
N ARG A 278 -6.75 13.16 -14.11
CA ARG A 278 -5.40 13.10 -14.64
C ARG A 278 -5.23 14.22 -15.65
N PHE A 279 -4.50 15.26 -15.27
CA PHE A 279 -4.33 16.46 -16.07
C PHE A 279 -2.91 16.53 -16.63
N ILE A 280 -2.78 16.92 -17.90
CA ILE A 280 -1.51 17.09 -18.60
C ILE A 280 -1.46 18.54 -19.10
N PRO A 281 -0.83 19.46 -18.34
CA PRO A 281 -0.85 20.87 -18.71
C PRO A 281 -0.12 21.15 -20.02
N GLY A 282 -0.70 22.00 -20.87
CA GLY A 282 -0.22 22.35 -22.21
C GLY A 282 -0.56 21.32 -23.29
N GLU A 283 -1.15 20.19 -22.91
CA GLU A 283 -1.62 19.13 -23.80
C GLU A 283 -2.91 18.54 -23.22
N GLU A 284 -3.92 19.38 -22.98
CA GLU A 284 -5.14 19.02 -22.22
C GLU A 284 -5.94 17.88 -22.89
N ASN A 285 -5.78 17.71 -24.20
CA ASN A 285 -6.39 16.63 -24.99
C ASN A 285 -5.51 15.37 -25.08
N LEU A 286 -4.27 15.39 -24.58
CA LEU A 286 -3.41 14.22 -24.55
C LEU A 286 -3.86 13.27 -23.45
N ILE A 287 -4.03 12.01 -23.81
CA ILE A 287 -4.17 10.90 -22.87
C ILE A 287 -2.85 10.14 -22.90
N ASP A 288 -2.04 10.29 -21.85
CA ASP A 288 -0.85 9.45 -21.68
C ASP A 288 -1.23 8.04 -21.20
N GLN A 289 -0.24 7.17 -20.99
CA GLN A 289 -0.53 5.79 -20.57
C GLN A 289 -0.98 5.66 -19.10
N GLY A 290 -0.88 6.69 -18.28
CA GLY A 290 -1.30 6.61 -16.88
C GLY A 290 -2.83 6.64 -16.77
N GLN A 291 -3.38 5.82 -15.88
CA GLN A 291 -4.83 5.64 -15.69
C GLN A 291 -5.35 6.27 -14.39
N THR A 292 -4.47 6.43 -13.40
CA THR A 292 -4.82 6.96 -12.08
C THR A 292 -4.80 8.49 -12.08
N PRO A 293 -5.67 9.14 -11.26
CA PRO A 293 -5.63 10.59 -11.14
C PRO A 293 -4.26 11.06 -10.61
N ASN A 294 -3.79 12.19 -11.13
CA ASN A 294 -2.63 12.89 -10.58
C ASN A 294 -3.05 14.07 -9.70
N MET A 295 -4.33 14.47 -9.73
CA MET A 295 -4.93 15.42 -8.80
C MET A 295 -6.22 14.79 -8.27
N GLN A 296 -6.35 14.58 -6.95
CA GLN A 296 -7.52 13.93 -6.36
C GLN A 296 -7.79 14.48 -4.96
N LEU A 297 -9.06 14.72 -4.66
CA LEU A 297 -9.59 14.97 -3.32
C LEU A 297 -10.48 13.79 -2.97
N SER A 298 -10.26 13.16 -1.82
CA SER A 298 -11.12 12.10 -1.27
C SER A 298 -11.65 12.52 0.09
N VAL A 299 -12.93 12.25 0.34
CA VAL A 299 -13.60 12.55 1.61
C VAL A 299 -14.22 11.27 2.14
N TYR A 300 -13.97 10.99 3.41
CA TYR A 300 -14.47 9.82 4.12
C TYR A 300 -15.15 10.29 5.40
N GLU A 301 -16.37 9.81 5.66
CA GLU A 301 -17.17 10.22 6.81
C GLU A 301 -17.16 9.11 7.88
N TYR A 302 -16.82 9.49 9.11
CA TYR A 302 -16.80 8.67 10.33
C TYR A 302 -17.69 9.33 11.38
N ASP A 303 -18.98 9.03 11.36
CA ASP A 303 -19.99 9.66 12.22
C ASP A 303 -19.83 11.20 12.25
N ASP A 304 -19.28 11.76 13.33
CA ASP A 304 -19.06 13.21 13.52
C ASP A 304 -17.72 13.75 12.98
N THR A 305 -16.87 12.90 12.40
CA THR A 305 -15.52 13.24 11.96
C THR A 305 -15.35 12.99 10.46
N LEU A 306 -14.70 13.91 9.76
CA LEU A 306 -14.28 13.69 8.37
C LEU A 306 -12.79 13.32 8.30
N LEU A 307 -12.45 12.38 7.41
CA LEU A 307 -11.11 12.28 6.86
C LEU A 307 -11.09 12.91 5.47
N VAL A 308 -10.18 13.84 5.24
CA VAL A 308 -10.00 14.52 3.94
C VAL A 308 -8.60 14.23 3.42
N PHE A 309 -8.48 13.74 2.19
CA PHE A 309 -7.18 13.41 1.62
C PHE A 309 -6.97 14.07 0.26
N GLU A 310 -5.85 14.79 0.12
CA GLU A 310 -5.45 15.45 -1.12
C GLU A 310 -4.24 14.77 -1.74
N THR A 311 -4.37 14.36 -3.00
CA THR A 311 -3.26 13.95 -3.85
C THR A 311 -3.03 15.05 -4.89
N ARG A 312 -1.84 15.65 -4.91
CA ARG A 312 -1.49 16.76 -5.82
C ARG A 312 -0.17 16.51 -6.55
N GLY A 313 -0.32 16.03 -7.77
CA GLY A 313 0.75 15.55 -8.64
C GLY A 313 1.51 16.63 -9.38
N LEU A 314 0.86 17.75 -9.67
CA LEU A 314 1.39 18.80 -10.56
C LEU A 314 2.20 19.83 -9.77
N VAL A 315 3.28 19.35 -9.14
CA VAL A 315 4.13 20.14 -8.24
C VAL A 315 5.61 19.99 -8.58
N GLY A 316 6.43 20.91 -8.06
CA GLY A 316 7.88 20.82 -8.05
C GLY A 316 8.61 21.11 -9.37
N LYS A 317 7.91 21.60 -10.41
CA LYS A 317 8.51 22.33 -11.55
C LYS A 317 8.56 23.83 -11.24
N LYS A 318 9.39 24.59 -11.96
CA LYS A 318 9.40 26.06 -11.90
C LYS A 318 8.00 26.60 -12.22
N GLY A 319 7.47 27.52 -11.41
CA GLY A 319 6.13 28.08 -11.56
C GLY A 319 5.01 27.24 -10.93
N SER A 320 5.19 25.92 -10.79
CA SER A 320 4.20 25.06 -10.12
C SER A 320 4.30 25.13 -8.59
N PRO A 321 3.24 24.74 -7.86
CA PRO A 321 3.26 24.70 -6.40
C PRO A 321 4.33 23.77 -5.83
N ALA A 322 4.69 24.02 -4.56
CA ALA A 322 5.73 23.28 -3.87
C ALA A 322 5.30 21.84 -3.52
N ARG A 323 6.29 20.97 -3.38
CA ARG A 323 6.07 19.63 -2.81
C ARG A 323 5.69 19.79 -1.34
N ASN A 324 4.71 19.01 -0.90
CA ASN A 324 4.25 19.01 0.49
C ASN A 324 3.69 17.63 0.84
N VAL A 325 4.15 17.07 1.95
CA VAL A 325 3.65 15.82 2.49
C VAL A 325 3.50 16.02 3.99
N SER A 326 2.25 16.04 4.45
CA SER A 326 1.92 16.46 5.82
C SER A 326 0.53 16.00 6.22
N ASN A 327 0.24 16.18 7.51
CA ASN A 327 -1.07 15.96 8.11
C ASN A 327 -1.46 17.12 9.02
N GLU A 328 -2.77 17.39 9.03
CA GLU A 328 -3.42 18.44 9.82
C GLU A 328 -4.67 17.86 10.48
N VAL A 329 -4.94 18.23 11.72
CA VAL A 329 -6.14 17.79 12.45
C VAL A 329 -6.85 19.01 12.98
N TYR A 330 -8.03 19.27 12.45
CA TYR A 330 -8.92 20.34 12.89
C TYR A 330 -9.80 19.80 14.00
N THR A 331 -9.79 20.50 15.13
CA THR A 331 -10.49 20.11 16.35
C THR A 331 -11.46 21.21 16.78
N THR A 332 -12.23 20.97 17.84
CA THR A 332 -13.08 22.00 18.45
C THR A 332 -12.29 23.20 18.98
N GLU A 333 -11.06 22.97 19.47
CA GLU A 333 -10.23 24.00 20.11
C GLU A 333 -9.22 24.65 19.16
N GLY A 334 -8.96 24.08 17.97
CA GLY A 334 -7.97 24.65 17.06
C GLY A 334 -7.51 23.72 15.95
N LEU A 335 -6.29 23.98 15.47
CA LEU A 335 -5.63 23.21 14.42
C LEU A 335 -4.35 22.58 14.97
N VAL A 336 -4.22 21.27 14.84
CA VAL A 336 -2.98 20.54 15.08
C VAL A 336 -2.28 20.30 13.75
N LYS A 337 -1.05 20.80 13.61
CA LYS A 337 -0.17 20.50 12.49
C LYS A 337 0.86 19.45 12.91
N ILE A 338 0.62 18.20 12.49
CA ILE A 338 1.37 17.03 13.00
C ILE A 338 2.86 17.13 12.64
N THR A 339 3.17 17.45 11.38
CA THR A 339 4.56 17.55 10.90
C THR A 339 5.34 18.68 11.58
N GLU A 340 4.66 19.78 11.91
CA GLU A 340 5.28 20.91 12.64
C GLU A 340 5.38 20.63 14.14
N GLY A 341 4.63 19.64 14.66
CA GLY A 341 4.53 19.37 16.09
C GLY A 341 3.86 20.51 16.87
N LYS A 342 2.93 21.24 16.22
CA LYS A 342 2.32 22.46 16.76
C LYS A 342 0.80 22.40 16.82
N PHE A 343 0.24 22.97 17.87
CA PHE A 343 -1.18 23.28 18.02
C PHE A 343 -1.40 24.79 17.88
N TYR A 344 -2.45 25.17 17.15
CA TYR A 344 -2.84 26.54 16.87
C TYR A 344 -4.24 26.77 17.44
N PRO A 345 -4.36 27.48 18.58
CA PRO A 345 -5.65 27.74 19.20
C PRO A 345 -6.61 28.51 18.28
N LYS A 346 -7.89 28.09 18.24
CA LYS A 346 -8.94 28.70 17.40
C LYS A 346 -9.17 30.17 17.72
N ASN A 347 -8.91 30.59 18.96
CA ASN A 347 -9.07 31.97 19.43
C ASN A 347 -7.90 32.89 19.02
N GLY A 348 -6.95 32.44 18.19
CA GLY A 348 -5.81 33.23 17.75
C GLY A 348 -4.68 33.32 18.78
N GLY A 349 -4.67 32.44 19.79
CA GLY A 349 -3.56 32.30 20.73
C GLY A 349 -2.24 31.92 20.07
N LYS A 350 -1.13 32.05 20.83
CA LYS A 350 0.20 31.68 20.32
C LYS A 350 0.25 30.18 20.01
N PRO A 351 0.94 29.74 18.94
CA PRO A 351 1.12 28.32 18.65
C PRO A 351 1.89 27.60 19.76
N GLU A 352 1.41 26.44 20.16
CA GLU A 352 1.95 25.62 21.25
C GLU A 352 2.63 24.38 20.70
N THR A 353 3.69 23.90 21.37
CA THR A 353 4.27 22.59 21.06
C THR A 353 3.34 21.49 21.56
N ILE A 354 3.08 20.48 20.73
CA ILE A 354 2.27 19.33 21.12
C ILE A 354 2.95 18.59 22.27
N GLN A 355 2.24 18.48 23.39
CA GLN A 355 2.58 17.67 24.55
C GLN A 355 2.01 16.27 24.30
N GLY A 356 2.87 15.38 23.83
CA GLY A 356 2.49 14.00 23.55
C GLY A 356 2.06 13.24 24.81
N ASP A 357 1.24 12.22 24.63
CA ASP A 357 0.89 11.27 25.70
C ASP A 357 1.78 10.02 25.66
N PRO A 358 1.94 9.31 26.79
CA PRO A 358 2.63 8.03 26.80
C PRO A 358 2.08 7.08 25.74
N ALA A 359 2.96 6.60 24.87
CA ALA A 359 2.67 5.60 23.86
C ALA A 359 3.90 4.69 23.76
N THR A 360 3.68 3.40 23.52
CA THR A 360 4.77 2.42 23.37
C THR A 360 4.96 2.12 21.89
N VAL A 361 6.21 2.17 21.44
CA VAL A 361 6.63 1.76 20.09
C VAL A 361 7.76 0.77 20.24
N THR A 362 7.65 -0.38 19.58
CA THR A 362 8.74 -1.36 19.54
C THR A 362 9.96 -0.74 18.83
N PRO A 363 11.15 -0.75 19.47
CA PRO A 363 12.35 -0.14 18.90
C PRO A 363 12.85 -0.79 17.60
N GLY A 364 13.85 -0.16 16.97
CA GLY A 364 14.50 -0.68 15.77
C GLY A 364 13.83 -0.29 14.46
N GLY A 365 12.90 0.67 14.51
CA GLY A 365 12.17 1.13 13.33
C GLY A 365 11.24 0.05 12.77
N PRO A 366 10.77 0.19 11.52
CA PRO A 366 9.82 -0.76 10.93
C PRO A 366 10.40 -2.17 10.79
N PHE A 367 11.67 -2.31 10.39
CA PHE A 367 12.26 -3.64 10.21
C PHE A 367 12.63 -4.30 11.55
N GLY A 368 13.16 -3.52 12.50
CA GLY A 368 13.53 -4.03 13.82
C GLY A 368 12.34 -4.48 14.64
N SER A 369 11.21 -3.74 14.61
CA SER A 369 9.98 -4.15 15.29
C SER A 369 9.44 -5.47 14.75
N PHE A 370 9.50 -5.66 13.43
CA PHE A 370 9.10 -6.92 12.82
C PHE A 370 9.97 -8.09 13.28
N ILE A 371 11.30 -7.93 13.27
CA ILE A 371 12.21 -8.97 13.77
C ILE A 371 12.00 -9.23 15.26
N ALA A 372 11.76 -8.20 16.07
CA ALA A 372 11.45 -8.36 17.49
C ALA A 372 10.17 -9.20 17.69
N ALA A 373 9.09 -8.88 16.97
CA ALA A 373 7.84 -9.64 17.01
C ALA A 373 7.99 -11.08 16.53
N VAL A 374 8.79 -11.32 15.49
CA VAL A 374 9.11 -12.68 15.02
C VAL A 374 9.86 -13.47 16.11
N ARG A 375 10.77 -12.84 16.85
CA ARG A 375 11.50 -13.50 17.95
C ARG A 375 10.62 -13.79 19.15
N SER A 376 9.84 -12.81 19.59
CA SER A 376 8.97 -12.93 20.77
C SER A 376 7.75 -13.80 20.51
N ARG A 377 7.37 -13.97 19.23
CA ARG A 377 6.10 -14.60 18.80
C ARG A 377 4.89 -13.86 19.36
N ASN A 378 5.04 -12.57 19.65
CA ASN A 378 3.97 -11.70 20.11
C ASN A 378 3.53 -10.78 18.97
N PRO A 379 2.29 -10.89 18.46
CA PRO A 379 1.79 -9.99 17.42
C PRO A 379 1.72 -8.53 17.90
N ASP A 380 1.60 -8.27 19.20
CA ASP A 380 1.53 -6.89 19.73
C ASP A 380 2.87 -6.14 19.62
N ASP A 381 3.97 -6.84 19.35
CA ASP A 381 5.28 -6.22 19.20
C ASP A 381 5.47 -5.59 17.80
N VAL A 382 4.57 -5.85 16.85
CA VAL A 382 4.60 -5.16 15.56
C VAL A 382 4.05 -3.74 15.71
N ASN A 383 4.71 -2.75 15.09
CA ASN A 383 4.25 -1.36 15.20
C ASN A 383 3.01 -1.08 14.34
N CYS A 384 2.66 -1.94 13.39
CA CYS A 384 1.45 -1.84 12.58
C CYS A 384 1.04 -3.22 12.07
N ASP A 385 0.03 -3.83 12.69
CA ASP A 385 -0.43 -5.16 12.29
C ASP A 385 -1.17 -5.15 10.94
N ALA A 386 -1.47 -6.33 10.42
CA ALA A 386 -2.18 -6.50 9.15
C ALA A 386 -3.59 -5.89 9.14
N GLN A 387 -4.31 -5.86 10.26
CA GLN A 387 -5.66 -5.30 10.34
C GLN A 387 -5.62 -3.78 10.26
N VAL A 388 -4.71 -3.13 10.98
CA VAL A 388 -4.50 -1.68 10.88
C VAL A 388 -4.02 -1.33 9.47
N GLY A 389 -3.09 -2.09 8.92
CA GLY A 389 -2.63 -1.89 7.54
C GLY A 389 -3.71 -2.08 6.48
N HIS A 390 -4.67 -2.98 6.72
CA HIS A 390 -5.85 -3.18 5.88
C HIS A 390 -6.72 -1.93 5.88
N TYR A 391 -7.07 -1.38 7.04
CA TYR A 391 -7.86 -0.13 7.11
C TYR A 391 -7.19 1.03 6.38
N SER A 392 -5.90 1.28 6.64
CA SER A 392 -5.16 2.38 5.99
C SER A 392 -5.09 2.22 4.47
N SER A 393 -4.92 0.98 3.98
CA SER A 393 -4.87 0.70 2.54
C SER A 393 -6.26 0.77 1.90
N ALA A 394 -7.30 0.27 2.58
CA ALA A 394 -8.67 0.27 2.12
C ALA A 394 -9.16 1.69 1.82
N LEU A 395 -8.79 2.70 2.61
CA LEU A 395 -9.13 4.10 2.30
C LEU A 395 -8.65 4.52 0.91
N CYS A 396 -7.42 4.20 0.55
CA CYS A 396 -6.89 4.49 -0.78
C CYS A 396 -7.74 3.82 -1.88
N HIS A 397 -8.22 2.61 -1.63
CA HIS A 397 -9.03 1.84 -2.57
C HIS A 397 -10.45 2.42 -2.68
N LEU A 398 -11.10 2.73 -1.56
CA LEU A 398 -12.46 3.27 -1.51
C LEU A 398 -12.56 4.63 -2.22
N GLY A 399 -11.59 5.53 -2.01
CA GLY A 399 -11.52 6.80 -2.75
C GLY A 399 -11.36 6.61 -4.26
N ASN A 400 -10.53 5.64 -4.66
CA ASN A 400 -10.37 5.26 -6.06
C ASN A 400 -11.64 4.63 -6.66
N ILE A 401 -12.39 3.82 -5.90
CA ILE A 401 -13.65 3.22 -6.36
C ILE A 401 -14.69 4.30 -6.65
N SER A 402 -14.87 5.24 -5.72
CA SER A 402 -15.71 6.42 -5.94
C SER A 402 -15.34 7.18 -7.21
N TYR A 403 -14.04 7.50 -7.37
CA TYR A 403 -13.53 8.21 -8.56
C TYR A 403 -13.81 7.44 -9.86
N ARG A 404 -13.56 6.13 -9.89
CA ARG A 404 -13.75 5.28 -11.08
C ARG A 404 -15.21 5.14 -11.51
N LEU A 405 -16.14 5.32 -10.59
CA LEU A 405 -17.59 5.31 -10.85
C LEU A 405 -18.18 6.70 -11.09
N GLY A 406 -17.32 7.72 -11.11
CA GLY A 406 -17.70 9.11 -11.29
C GLY A 406 -18.02 9.49 -12.73
N GLU A 407 -18.49 10.72 -12.87
CA GLU A 407 -18.82 11.33 -14.15
C GLU A 407 -18.06 12.64 -14.35
N PRO A 408 -17.79 13.04 -15.60
CA PRO A 408 -17.15 14.32 -15.88
C PRO A 408 -18.09 15.50 -15.57
N VAL A 409 -17.58 16.48 -14.84
CA VAL A 409 -18.28 17.71 -14.46
C VAL A 409 -17.38 18.92 -14.77
N PRO A 410 -17.92 20.02 -15.34
CA PRO A 410 -17.12 21.21 -15.61
C PRO A 410 -16.76 21.95 -14.31
N PHE A 411 -15.55 22.52 -14.23
CA PHE A 411 -15.10 23.27 -13.05
C PHE A 411 -15.91 24.55 -12.79
N ASN A 412 -16.58 25.10 -13.79
CA ASN A 412 -17.42 26.28 -13.67
C ASN A 412 -18.78 26.02 -12.98
N LYS A 413 -19.11 24.76 -12.67
CA LYS A 413 -20.28 24.39 -11.87
C LYS A 413 -19.83 23.81 -10.53
N GLN A 414 -20.20 24.50 -9.45
CA GLN A 414 -19.98 23.96 -8.11
C GLN A 414 -20.92 22.78 -7.88
N SER A 415 -20.35 21.60 -7.63
CA SER A 415 -21.12 20.42 -7.28
C SER A 415 -21.73 20.57 -5.88
N LYS A 416 -23.00 20.20 -5.73
CA LYS A 416 -23.68 20.11 -4.42
C LYS A 416 -23.00 19.10 -3.48
N THR A 417 -22.28 18.12 -4.03
CA THR A 417 -21.55 17.09 -3.27
C THR A 417 -20.48 17.67 -2.34
N LEU A 418 -19.91 18.85 -2.68
CA LEU A 418 -18.89 19.51 -1.85
C LEU A 418 -19.41 19.90 -0.46
N GLY A 419 -20.74 20.05 -0.31
CA GLY A 419 -21.36 20.51 0.93
C GLY A 419 -20.90 21.90 1.36
N ASP A 420 -20.97 22.15 2.67
CA ASP A 420 -20.60 23.42 3.32
C ASP A 420 -19.39 23.28 4.26
N ASN A 421 -18.79 22.09 4.37
CA ASN A 421 -17.60 21.89 5.19
C ASN A 421 -16.42 22.71 4.64
N THR A 422 -15.96 23.68 5.43
CA THR A 422 -14.94 24.65 5.00
C THR A 422 -13.62 24.01 4.60
N GLN A 423 -13.23 22.88 5.20
CA GLN A 423 -11.97 22.20 4.87
C GLN A 423 -12.06 21.42 3.55
N VAL A 424 -13.23 20.88 3.23
CA VAL A 424 -13.50 20.22 1.96
C VAL A 424 -13.54 21.25 0.83
N VAL A 425 -14.26 22.36 1.02
CA VAL A 425 -14.33 23.45 0.03
C VAL A 425 -12.93 24.04 -0.22
N ALA A 426 -12.18 24.34 0.85
CA ALA A 426 -10.82 24.84 0.73
C ALA A 426 -9.86 23.86 0.03
N ALA A 427 -10.03 22.55 0.24
CA ALA A 427 -9.25 21.53 -0.47
C ALA A 427 -9.55 21.54 -1.98
N PHE A 428 -10.82 21.68 -2.36
CA PHE A 428 -11.20 21.79 -3.77
C PHE A 428 -10.70 23.09 -4.41
N ASP A 429 -10.78 24.22 -3.70
CA ASP A 429 -10.21 25.48 -4.16
C ASP A 429 -8.69 25.38 -4.35
N THR A 430 -8.00 24.75 -3.40
CA THR A 430 -6.56 24.47 -3.50
C THR A 430 -6.23 23.60 -4.72
N LEU A 431 -7.06 22.61 -5.04
CA LEU A 431 -6.89 21.79 -6.25
C LEU A 431 -7.01 22.64 -7.52
N LYS A 432 -8.04 23.51 -7.61
CA LYS A 432 -8.21 24.45 -8.73
C LYS A 432 -7.03 25.41 -8.87
N ASP A 433 -6.54 25.94 -7.75
CA ASP A 433 -5.40 26.87 -7.76
C ASP A 433 -4.10 26.16 -8.18
N ASN A 434 -3.92 24.89 -7.82
CA ASN A 434 -2.81 24.10 -8.34
C ASN A 434 -2.86 23.93 -9.86
N LEU A 435 -4.05 23.67 -10.40
CA LEU A 435 -4.24 23.52 -11.85
C LEU A 435 -3.98 24.83 -12.59
N LYS A 436 -4.52 25.96 -12.10
CA LYS A 436 -4.24 27.29 -12.66
C LYS A 436 -2.76 27.66 -12.61
N ALA A 437 -2.07 27.32 -11.53
CA ALA A 437 -0.64 27.60 -11.36
C ALA A 437 0.25 26.83 -12.34
N VAL A 438 -0.30 25.84 -13.04
CA VAL A 438 0.38 25.10 -14.11
C VAL A 438 -0.30 25.29 -15.46
N ASP A 439 -1.04 26.39 -15.62
CA ASP A 439 -1.65 26.84 -16.88
C ASP A 439 -2.76 25.93 -17.43
N VAL A 440 -3.43 25.13 -16.58
CA VAL A 440 -4.64 24.40 -17.01
C VAL A 440 -5.84 25.35 -17.05
N ASP A 441 -6.48 25.44 -18.20
CA ASP A 441 -7.71 26.23 -18.38
C ASP A 441 -8.93 25.51 -17.80
N LEU A 442 -9.40 25.97 -16.63
CA LEU A 442 -10.56 25.41 -15.95
C LEU A 442 -11.89 25.67 -16.67
N ALA A 443 -11.97 26.63 -17.60
CA ALA A 443 -13.19 26.88 -18.36
C ALA A 443 -13.46 25.75 -19.37
N GLU A 444 -12.40 25.21 -19.95
CA GLU A 444 -12.44 24.15 -20.98
C GLU A 444 -12.14 22.76 -20.41
N THR A 445 -11.77 22.66 -19.12
CA THR A 445 -11.43 21.39 -18.46
C THR A 445 -12.59 20.87 -17.60
N GLN A 446 -12.74 19.54 -17.58
CA GLN A 446 -13.64 18.83 -16.67
C GLN A 446 -12.83 18.05 -15.64
N TYR A 447 -13.41 17.84 -14.45
CA TYR A 447 -12.93 16.88 -13.48
C TYR A 447 -13.93 15.73 -13.36
N THR A 448 -13.48 14.57 -12.91
CA THR A 448 -14.37 13.48 -12.54
C THR A 448 -14.90 13.72 -11.13
N LEU A 449 -16.22 13.82 -10.99
CA LEU A 449 -16.92 13.79 -9.71
C LEU A 449 -17.32 12.34 -9.43
N GLY A 450 -16.64 11.74 -8.45
CA GLY A 450 -16.89 10.37 -8.01
C GLY A 450 -18.27 10.19 -7.40
N ARG A 451 -18.78 8.96 -7.49
CA ARG A 451 -20.06 8.58 -6.87
C ARG A 451 -19.97 8.71 -5.36
N VAL A 452 -21.04 9.20 -4.74
CA VAL A 452 -21.19 9.15 -3.29
C VAL A 452 -21.63 7.76 -2.89
N LEU A 453 -20.83 7.10 -2.05
CA LEU A 453 -20.99 5.69 -1.72
C LEU A 453 -21.17 5.51 -0.21
N GLU A 454 -22.27 4.89 0.18
CA GLU A 454 -22.50 4.41 1.55
C GLU A 454 -21.79 3.05 1.74
N PHE A 455 -21.07 2.87 2.84
CA PHE A 455 -20.24 1.71 3.12
C PHE A 455 -20.54 1.15 4.51
N ASP A 456 -20.82 -0.15 4.57
CA ASP A 456 -20.97 -0.86 5.83
C ASP A 456 -19.60 -1.32 6.33
N ALA A 457 -19.11 -0.65 7.37
CA ALA A 457 -17.81 -0.94 7.98
C ALA A 457 -17.68 -2.36 8.54
N LYS A 458 -18.79 -3.04 8.89
CA LYS A 458 -18.76 -4.39 9.47
C LYS A 458 -18.65 -5.47 8.41
N THR A 459 -19.39 -5.31 7.32
CA THR A 459 -19.36 -6.26 6.20
C THR A 459 -18.31 -5.91 5.16
N GLU A 460 -17.74 -4.70 5.24
CA GLU A 460 -16.81 -4.12 4.28
C GLU A 460 -17.38 -4.10 2.85
N ARG A 461 -18.65 -3.69 2.72
CA ARG A 461 -19.38 -3.62 1.45
C ARG A 461 -20.09 -2.30 1.27
N PHE A 462 -20.25 -1.90 0.01
CA PHE A 462 -21.10 -0.77 -0.35
C PHE A 462 -22.57 -1.15 -0.26
N GLN A 463 -23.38 -0.28 0.33
CA GLN A 463 -24.82 -0.50 0.50
C GLN A 463 -25.55 -0.25 -0.82
N GLY A 464 -26.19 -1.28 -1.38
CA GLY A 464 -27.02 -1.15 -2.58
C GLY A 464 -26.28 -0.83 -3.89
N ASP A 465 -24.95 -0.97 -3.94
CA ASP A 465 -24.15 -0.64 -5.13
C ASP A 465 -23.30 -1.83 -5.61
N ASP A 466 -23.83 -2.59 -6.57
CA ASP A 466 -23.15 -3.77 -7.13
C ASP A 466 -21.92 -3.41 -7.97
N GLN A 467 -21.91 -2.24 -8.62
CA GLN A 467 -20.77 -1.78 -9.41
C GLN A 467 -19.58 -1.43 -8.51
N ALA A 468 -19.84 -0.74 -7.39
CA ALA A 468 -18.82 -0.45 -6.39
C ALA A 468 -18.33 -1.72 -5.71
N ASN A 469 -19.23 -2.63 -5.35
CA ASN A 469 -18.87 -3.92 -4.75
C ASN A 469 -18.03 -4.80 -5.69
N ALA A 470 -18.25 -4.75 -7.01
CA ALA A 470 -17.43 -5.47 -7.98
C ALA A 470 -15.96 -4.98 -8.01
N LEU A 471 -15.70 -3.74 -7.57
CA LEU A 471 -14.37 -3.14 -7.51
C LEU A 471 -13.66 -3.36 -6.16
N LEU A 472 -14.32 -3.97 -5.16
CA LEU A 472 -13.69 -4.38 -3.90
C LEU A 472 -12.70 -5.54 -4.07
N SER A 473 -12.77 -6.24 -5.20
CA SER A 473 -11.89 -7.33 -5.60
C SER A 473 -11.59 -7.23 -7.10
N ARG A 474 -11.01 -8.27 -7.70
CA ARG A 474 -10.66 -8.33 -9.12
C ARG A 474 -10.66 -9.76 -9.67
N PRO A 475 -10.73 -9.95 -10.98
CA PRO A 475 -10.45 -11.25 -11.59
C PRO A 475 -8.97 -11.62 -11.39
N TYR A 476 -8.74 -12.84 -10.91
CA TYR A 476 -7.40 -13.38 -10.68
C TYR A 476 -6.95 -14.31 -11.81
N ARG A 477 -5.66 -14.28 -12.14
CA ARG A 477 -5.05 -15.28 -13.02
C ARG A 477 -4.63 -16.51 -12.24
N LYS A 478 -5.10 -17.69 -12.61
CA LYS A 478 -4.58 -18.94 -12.02
C LYS A 478 -3.10 -19.14 -12.41
N PRO A 479 -2.23 -19.59 -11.49
CA PRO A 479 -2.51 -19.99 -10.09
C PRO A 479 -2.42 -18.85 -9.05
N PHE A 480 -2.23 -17.59 -9.47
CA PHE A 480 -2.09 -16.40 -8.63
C PHE A 480 -3.44 -15.88 -8.11
N VAL A 481 -4.04 -16.62 -7.18
CA VAL A 481 -5.39 -16.33 -6.66
C VAL A 481 -5.32 -16.08 -5.17
N VAL A 482 -5.84 -14.93 -4.71
CA VAL A 482 -6.10 -14.71 -3.30
C VAL A 482 -7.35 -15.52 -2.93
N PRO A 483 -7.25 -16.48 -1.98
CA PRO A 483 -8.34 -17.39 -1.70
C PRO A 483 -9.52 -16.66 -1.05
N GLU A 484 -10.75 -17.05 -1.38
CA GLU A 484 -11.98 -16.56 -0.72
C GLU A 484 -12.07 -16.98 0.75
N LYS A 485 -11.48 -18.12 1.08
CA LYS A 485 -11.42 -18.66 2.43
C LYS A 485 -9.97 -18.88 2.78
N VAL A 486 -9.47 -18.08 3.73
CA VAL A 486 -8.16 -18.29 4.33
C VAL A 486 -8.20 -19.39 5.32
#